data_AF-A0A5C6M5V4-F1
#
_entry.id   AF-A0A5C6M5V4-F1
#
_cell.length_a   1.000
_cell.length_b   1.000
_cell.length_c   1.000
_cell.angle_alpha   90.00
_cell.angle_beta   90.00
_cell.angle_gamma   90.00
#
_symmetry.space_group_name_H-M   'P 1'
#
loop_
_entity.id
_entity.type
_entity.pdbx_description
1 polymer ?
#
loop_
_entity_poly.entity_id
_entity_poly.type
_entity_poly.pdbx_seq_one_letter_code
_entity_poly.pdbx_strand_id
1 'polypeptide(L)'
;MAFSSTGFQPIGGQSKAGNAPQVWSYTTTDAAATVDTSGYFNSVASLVKVGDIIWRVTTSSGAVSTAGQHVVMTVSAAGVVDTYATTALTVTNTD
;
A
#
# COMPACT_ATOMS: atom_id res chain seq x y z
N MET A 1 13.14 -2.20 2.14
CA MET A 1 13.68 -2.65 0.84
C MET A 1 12.91 -1.94 -0.27
N ALA A 2 13.16 -2.26 -1.54
CA ALA A 2 12.32 -1.75 -2.62
C ALA A 2 11.01 -2.55 -2.69
N PHE A 3 9.88 -1.86 -2.78
CA PHE A 3 8.56 -2.44 -2.95
C PHE A 3 8.48 -3.37 -4.19
N SER A 4 7.83 -4.52 -4.03
CA SER A 4 7.54 -5.45 -5.11
C SER A 4 6.14 -5.22 -5.67
N SER A 5 6.04 -4.81 -6.94
CA SER A 5 4.77 -4.65 -7.64
C SER A 5 4.12 -5.97 -8.04
N THR A 6 4.82 -7.11 -7.96
CA THR A 6 4.30 -8.43 -8.34
C THR A 6 3.07 -8.83 -7.53
N GLY A 7 3.03 -8.48 -6.25
CA GLY A 7 1.92 -8.77 -5.35
C GLY A 7 0.87 -7.65 -5.26
N PHE A 8 1.00 -6.58 -6.04
CA PHE A 8 0.10 -5.44 -5.99
C PHE A 8 -1.13 -5.66 -6.85
N GLN A 9 -2.31 -5.65 -6.23
CA GLN A 9 -3.55 -6.02 -6.90
C GLN A 9 -4.65 -4.99 -6.64
N PRO A 10 -5.45 -4.63 -7.66
CA PRO A 10 -6.64 -3.81 -7.47
C PRO A 10 -7.74 -4.61 -6.77
N ILE A 11 -8.49 -3.96 -5.89
CA ILE A 11 -9.68 -4.53 -5.25
C ILE A 11 -10.91 -3.89 -5.90
N GLY A 12 -11.60 -4.68 -6.73
CA GLY A 12 -12.80 -4.23 -7.43
C GLY A 12 -12.52 -3.59 -8.80
N GLY A 13 -13.48 -2.81 -9.29
CA GLY A 13 -13.42 -2.23 -10.64
C GLY A 13 -12.71 -0.87 -10.67
N GLN A 14 -11.61 -0.79 -11.42
CA GLN A 14 -10.77 0.42 -11.50
C GLN A 14 -11.22 1.47 -12.54
N SER A 15 -12.39 1.30 -13.15
CA SER A 15 -12.86 2.11 -14.29
C SER A 15 -13.16 3.58 -13.95
N LYS A 16 -13.21 3.91 -12.66
CA LYS A 16 -13.46 5.27 -12.14
C LYS A 16 -12.24 5.86 -11.43
N ALA A 17 -11.04 5.29 -11.63
CA ALA A 17 -9.80 5.82 -11.08
C ALA A 17 -9.65 7.33 -11.36
N GLY A 18 -9.30 8.09 -10.32
CA GLY A 18 -9.22 9.55 -10.36
C GLY A 18 -10.55 10.31 -10.20
N ASN A 19 -11.70 9.63 -10.30
CA ASN A 19 -13.02 10.20 -9.97
C ASN A 19 -13.55 9.68 -8.63
N ALA A 20 -13.17 8.46 -8.25
CA ALA A 20 -13.43 7.86 -6.95
C ALA A 20 -12.13 7.25 -6.40
N PRO A 21 -11.99 7.13 -5.07
CA PRO A 21 -10.89 6.38 -4.46
C PRO A 21 -10.86 4.94 -4.97
N GLN A 22 -9.71 4.49 -5.46
CA GLN A 22 -9.51 3.08 -5.76
C GLN A 22 -8.88 2.37 -4.57
N VAL A 23 -9.15 1.08 -4.44
CA VAL A 23 -8.63 0.26 -3.36
C VAL A 23 -7.65 -0.75 -3.93
N TRP A 24 -6.50 -0.88 -3.27
CA TRP A 24 -5.41 -1.77 -3.66
C TRP A 24 -5.03 -2.67 -2.48
N SER A 25 -4.50 -3.85 -2.75
CA SER A 25 -3.95 -4.75 -1.73
C SER A 25 -2.59 -5.27 -2.14
N TYR A 26 -1.72 -5.47 -1.15
CA TYR A 26 -0.48 -6.22 -1.34
C TYR A 26 0.05 -6.82 -0.03
N THR A 27 0.98 -7.76 -0.18
CA THR A 27 1.70 -8.38 0.91
C THR A 27 3.18 -8.01 0.83
N THR A 28 3.81 -7.75 1.97
CA THR A 28 5.24 -7.41 2.06
C THR A 28 5.89 -8.02 3.29
N THR A 29 7.21 -8.14 3.30
CA THR A 29 7.99 -8.45 4.50
C THR A 29 8.64 -7.21 5.10
N ASP A 30 8.49 -6.04 4.46
CA ASP A 30 9.01 -4.78 4.97
C ASP A 30 8.23 -4.30 6.21
N ALA A 31 8.98 -3.72 7.15
CA ALA A 31 8.44 -3.09 8.35
C ALA A 31 7.56 -1.88 8.01
N ALA A 32 6.65 -1.51 8.91
CA ALA A 32 5.69 -0.46 8.64
C ALA A 32 6.32 0.90 8.32
N ALA A 33 7.29 1.33 9.12
CA ALA A 33 8.02 2.57 8.90
C ALA A 33 8.75 2.64 7.54
N THR A 34 9.16 1.49 6.98
CA THR A 34 9.79 1.45 5.65
C THR A 34 8.77 1.66 4.53
N VAL A 35 7.59 1.06 4.68
CA VAL A 35 6.47 1.24 3.75
C VAL A 35 5.99 2.69 3.72
N ASP A 36 6.00 3.36 4.87
CA ASP A 36 5.58 4.76 5.03
C ASP A 36 6.60 5.77 4.47
N THR A 37 7.75 5.29 4.00
CA THR A 37 8.78 6.17 3.44
C THR A 37 8.35 6.66 2.05
N SER A 38 8.41 7.97 1.83
CA SER A 38 8.17 8.56 0.51
C SER A 38 9.03 7.86 -0.55
N GLY A 39 8.40 7.53 -1.67
CA GLY A 39 9.05 6.82 -2.77
C GLY A 39 8.93 5.29 -2.73
N TYR A 40 8.40 4.72 -1.65
CA TYR A 40 8.24 3.26 -1.54
C TYR A 40 7.41 2.69 -2.69
N PHE A 41 6.31 3.35 -3.07
CA PHE A 41 5.39 2.88 -4.12
C PHE A 41 5.70 3.40 -5.54
N ASN A 42 6.91 3.89 -5.82
CA ASN A 42 7.24 4.51 -7.12
C ASN A 42 7.07 3.56 -8.32
N SER A 43 7.27 2.25 -8.12
CA SER A 43 7.12 1.28 -9.21
C SER A 43 5.67 1.12 -9.69
N VAL A 44 4.69 1.62 -8.93
CA VAL A 44 3.25 1.62 -9.29
C VAL A 44 2.67 3.03 -9.43
N ALA A 45 3.53 4.06 -9.55
CA ALA A 45 3.11 5.45 -9.69
C ALA A 45 2.15 5.71 -10.87
N SER A 46 2.25 4.92 -11.95
CA SER A 46 1.34 5.01 -13.09
C SER A 46 -0.07 4.48 -12.78
N LEU A 47 -0.18 3.55 -11.83
CA LEU A 47 -1.44 2.89 -11.45
C LEU A 47 -2.22 3.74 -10.44
N VAL A 48 -1.56 4.10 -9.33
CA VAL A 48 -2.22 4.79 -8.21
C VAL A 48 -2.53 6.24 -8.54
N LYS A 49 -3.54 6.79 -7.87
CA LYS A 49 -3.92 8.20 -7.92
C LYS A 49 -4.04 8.76 -6.51
N VAL A 50 -3.91 10.08 -6.37
CA VAL A 50 -4.12 10.77 -5.10
C VAL A 50 -5.51 10.44 -4.56
N GLY A 51 -5.59 10.04 -3.29
CA GLY A 51 -6.81 9.59 -2.62
C GLY A 51 -7.06 8.08 -2.65
N ASP A 52 -6.28 7.30 -3.42
CA ASP A 52 -6.39 5.84 -3.40
C ASP A 52 -5.98 5.26 -2.04
N ILE A 53 -6.58 4.12 -1.69
CA ILE A 53 -6.36 3.40 -0.44
C ILE A 53 -5.59 2.12 -0.73
N ILE A 54 -4.49 1.89 -0.01
CA ILE A 54 -3.63 0.72 -0.16
C ILE A 54 -3.64 -0.10 1.14
N TRP A 55 -4.25 -1.28 1.07
CA TRP A 55 -4.20 -2.29 2.11
C TRP A 55 -2.88 -3.05 2.05
N ARG A 56 -2.24 -3.15 3.21
CA ARG A 56 -0.99 -3.86 3.40
C ARG A 56 -1.19 -4.98 4.39
N VAL A 57 -0.64 -6.14 4.08
CA VAL A 57 -0.36 -7.20 5.04
C VAL A 57 1.14 -7.39 5.11
N THR A 58 1.74 -7.27 6.30
CA THR A 58 3.13 -7.64 6.53
C THR A 58 3.19 -9.08 7.01
N THR A 59 4.01 -9.88 6.35
CA THR A 59 4.36 -11.24 6.81
C THR A 59 5.79 -11.28 7.30
N SER A 60 6.04 -12.13 8.30
CA SER A 60 7.37 -12.42 8.84
C SER A 60 7.45 -13.90 9.18
N SER A 61 8.49 -14.57 8.73
CA SER A 61 8.72 -16.01 9.00
C SER A 61 7.51 -16.91 8.65
N GLY A 62 6.79 -16.59 7.58
CA GLY A 62 5.63 -17.36 7.12
C GLY A 62 4.31 -17.08 7.86
N ALA A 63 4.31 -16.17 8.84
CA ALA A 63 3.10 -15.75 9.55
C ALA A 63 2.74 -14.29 9.26
N VAL A 64 1.47 -13.92 9.45
CA VAL A 64 1.03 -12.51 9.41
C VAL A 64 1.51 -11.82 10.69
N SER A 65 2.17 -10.67 10.52
CA SER A 65 2.71 -9.86 11.61
C SER A 65 1.82 -8.64 11.89
N THR A 66 1.59 -7.79 10.89
CA THR A 66 0.76 -6.58 11.01
C THR A 66 -0.05 -6.36 9.74
N ALA A 67 -1.21 -5.73 9.85
CA ALA A 67 -1.95 -5.22 8.70
C ALA A 67 -2.16 -3.71 8.84
N GLY A 68 -2.46 -3.03 7.75
CA GLY A 68 -2.71 -1.59 7.79
C GLY A 68 -3.19 -1.06 6.47
N GLN A 69 -3.58 0.21 6.48
CA GLN A 69 -4.01 0.95 5.31
C GLN A 69 -3.09 2.17 5.14
N HIS A 70 -2.86 2.55 3.89
CA HIS A 70 -2.16 3.78 3.54
C HIS A 70 -3.01 4.54 2.54
N VAL A 71 -3.05 5.86 2.67
CA VAL A 71 -3.74 6.72 1.70
C VAL A 71 -2.68 7.41 0.86
N VAL A 72 -2.84 7.39 -0.46
CA VAL A 72 -1.96 8.09 -1.40
C VAL A 72 -2.21 9.58 -1.28
N MET A 73 -1.24 10.32 -0.75
CA MET A 73 -1.35 11.76 -0.52
C MET A 73 -0.84 12.55 -1.72
N THR A 74 0.26 12.10 -2.32
CA THR A 74 0.83 12.75 -3.50
C THR A 74 1.38 11.72 -4.48
N VAL A 75 1.31 12.07 -5.76
CA VAL A 75 2.05 11.41 -6.85
C VAL A 75 2.70 12.54 -7.64
N SER A 76 4.01 12.70 -7.51
CA SER A 76 4.74 13.79 -8.18
C SER A 76 4.86 13.54 -9.68
N ALA A 77 5.13 14.61 -10.44
CA ALA A 77 5.41 14.49 -11.88
C ALA A 77 6.66 13.62 -12.19
N ALA A 78 7.56 13.47 -11.22
CA ALA A 78 8.72 12.58 -11.30
C ALA A 78 8.40 11.12 -10.91
N GLY A 79 7.13 10.79 -10.63
CA GLY A 79 6.69 9.45 -10.23
C GLY A 79 6.97 9.14 -8.76
N VAL A 80 7.20 10.14 -7.92
CA VAL A 80 7.38 9.95 -6.47
C VAL A 80 6.02 9.85 -5.81
N VAL A 81 5.71 8.67 -5.27
CA VAL A 81 4.48 8.41 -4.51
C VAL A 81 4.74 8.64 -3.03
N ASP A 82 3.92 9.45 -2.40
CA ASP A 82 3.91 9.65 -0.96
C ASP A 82 2.58 9.17 -0.37
N THR A 83 2.67 8.40 0.69
CA THR A 83 1.52 7.81 1.37
C THR A 83 1.54 8.14 2.84
N TYR A 84 0.37 8.41 3.41
CA TYR A 84 0.25 8.56 4.85
C TYR A 84 -0.23 7.24 5.47
N ALA A 85 0.45 6.83 6.54
CA ALA A 85 0.00 5.70 7.35
C ALA A 85 -1.36 6.03 7.98
N THR A 86 -2.35 5.20 7.71
CA THR A 86 -3.57 5.19 8.53
C THR A 86 -3.45 4.10 9.59
N THR A 87 -4.18 4.25 10.70
CA THR A 87 -4.09 3.42 11.91
C THR A 87 -3.76 1.95 11.63
N ALA A 88 -2.69 1.43 12.25
CA ALA A 88 -2.29 0.04 12.10
C ALA A 88 -3.37 -0.91 12.63
N LEU A 89 -3.65 -1.97 11.88
CA LEU A 89 -4.53 -3.06 12.29
C LEU A 89 -3.67 -4.13 12.99
N THR A 90 -3.94 -4.31 14.28
CA THR A 90 -3.25 -5.33 15.08
C THR A 90 -3.87 -6.70 14.80
N VAL A 91 -3.02 -7.69 14.52
CA VAL A 91 -3.43 -9.08 14.32
C VAL A 91 -3.10 -9.84 15.59
N THR A 92 -4.06 -10.54 16.18
CA THR A 92 -3.84 -11.46 17.31
C THR A 92 -4.39 -12.80 16.89
N ASN A 93 -3.54 -13.83 16.79
CA ASN A 93 -4.00 -15.20 16.62
C ASN A 93 -3.92 -15.94 17.96
N THR A 94 -5.04 -16.50 18.42
CA THR A 94 -5.14 -17.27 19.68
C THR A 94 -5.42 -18.75 19.45
N ASP A 95 -5.53 -19.18 18.18
CA ASP A 95 -5.64 -20.59 17.79
C ASP A 95 -4.30 -21.24 17.41
#